data_AF-A0A923YX41-F1
#
_entry.id   AF-A0A923YX41-F1
#
_cell.length_a   1.000
_cell.length_b   1.000
_cell.length_c   1.000
_cell.angle_alpha   90.00
_cell.angle_beta   90.00
_cell.angle_gamma   90.00
#
_symmetry.space_group_name_H-M   'P 1'
#
loop_
_entity.id
_entity.type
_entity.pdbx_description
1 polymer ?
#
loop_
_entity_poly.entity_id
_entity_poly.type
_entity_poly.pdbx_seq_one_letter_code
_entity_poly.pdbx_strand_id
1 'polypeptide(L)'
;MFRTFAHSAPVVAAVAAIIAATPAGAANTDPAAVVGDFNTALVASMQSAKGSTLAARTARLTPLVKATHDMAGMTRLVTGPAWATTSAADRDALVAAFTRHSVVTYAINFSGFDGEKFTVAPKV
;
A
#
# COMPACT_ATOMS: atom_id res chain seq x y z
N MET A 1 -42.77 9.40 -50.46
CA MET A 1 -41.57 9.29 -51.33
C MET A 1 -40.54 10.28 -50.79
N PHE A 2 -39.33 9.78 -50.50
CA PHE A 2 -38.31 10.33 -49.59
C PHE A 2 -37.94 11.81 -49.74
N ARG A 3 -37.80 12.52 -48.59
CA ARG A 3 -36.78 13.56 -48.39
C ARG A 3 -36.22 13.47 -46.98
N THR A 4 -34.95 13.09 -46.93
CA THR A 4 -34.03 12.97 -45.80
C THR A 4 -33.78 14.32 -45.13
N PHE A 5 -33.84 14.38 -43.80
CA PHE A 5 -33.32 15.52 -43.01
C PHE A 5 -31.89 15.22 -42.55
N ALA A 6 -31.01 16.19 -42.73
CA ALA A 6 -29.62 16.16 -42.29
C ALA A 6 -29.33 17.32 -41.33
N HIS A 7 -28.40 17.05 -40.41
CA HIS A 7 -27.64 17.94 -39.51
C HIS A 7 -28.36 18.59 -38.33
N SER A 8 -27.92 18.23 -37.12
CA SER A 8 -27.05 19.09 -36.28
C SER A 8 -26.67 18.35 -34.99
N ALA A 9 -25.37 18.09 -34.79
CA ALA A 9 -24.83 17.58 -33.53
C ALA A 9 -24.71 18.70 -32.49
N PRO A 10 -24.71 18.36 -31.20
CA PRO A 10 -23.74 19.01 -30.32
C PRO A 10 -22.93 18.01 -29.49
N VAL A 11 -21.64 18.29 -29.52
CA VAL A 11 -20.54 17.87 -28.63
C VAL A 11 -20.94 17.96 -27.15
N VAL A 12 -20.73 16.88 -26.37
CA VAL A 12 -20.54 16.98 -24.92
C VAL A 12 -19.50 15.97 -24.42
N ALA A 13 -18.32 16.52 -24.12
CA ALA A 13 -17.37 16.20 -23.05
C ALA A 13 -16.89 14.74 -22.87
N ALA A 14 -15.73 14.43 -23.45
CA ALA A 14 -14.83 13.41 -22.93
C ALA A 14 -14.19 13.92 -21.63
N VAL A 15 -14.55 13.31 -20.49
CA VAL A 15 -13.84 13.52 -19.21
C VAL A 15 -12.51 12.77 -19.32
N ALA A 16 -11.43 13.50 -19.59
CA ALA A 16 -10.08 12.96 -19.51
C ALA A 16 -9.75 12.70 -18.04
N ALA A 17 -9.80 11.43 -17.63
CA ALA A 17 -9.28 10.99 -16.34
C ALA A 17 -7.75 11.13 -16.37
N ILE A 18 -7.24 12.21 -15.78
CA ILE A 18 -5.81 12.36 -15.49
C ILE A 18 -5.51 11.37 -14.36
N ILE A 19 -5.09 10.16 -14.74
CA ILE A 19 -4.45 9.24 -13.82
C ILE A 19 -3.13 9.92 -13.45
N ALA A 20 -3.09 10.56 -12.28
CA ALA A 20 -1.85 11.01 -11.68
C ALA A 20 -0.97 9.77 -11.47
N ALA A 21 -0.07 9.51 -12.41
CA ALA A 21 1.00 8.54 -12.24
C ALA A 21 1.84 9.06 -11.07
N THR A 22 1.63 8.47 -9.90
CA THR A 22 2.55 8.66 -8.79
C THR A 22 3.91 8.16 -9.26
N PRO A 23 4.97 8.98 -9.19
CA PRO A 23 6.28 8.52 -9.61
C PRO A 23 6.64 7.32 -8.74
N ALA A 24 6.79 6.16 -9.37
CA ALA A 24 7.43 5.02 -8.75
C ALA A 24 8.89 5.42 -8.54
N GLY A 25 9.19 6.00 -7.38
CA GLY A 25 10.56 6.25 -6.96
C GLY A 25 11.34 4.95 -7.07
N ALA A 26 12.54 5.00 -7.67
CA ALA A 26 13.39 3.83 -7.78
C ALA A 26 13.54 3.19 -6.39
N ALA A 27 13.11 1.94 -6.26
CA ALA A 27 13.18 1.23 -5.00
C ALA A 27 14.65 1.17 -4.56
N ASN A 28 14.94 1.64 -3.35
CA ASN A 28 16.28 1.57 -2.81
C ASN A 28 16.67 0.08 -2.70
N THR A 29 17.83 -0.29 -3.22
CA THR A 29 18.31 -1.68 -3.21
C THR A 29 19.23 -1.98 -2.04
N ASP A 30 19.66 -0.94 -1.30
CA ASP A 30 20.36 -1.11 -0.03
C ASP A 30 19.37 -1.51 1.08
N PRO A 31 19.50 -2.71 1.68
CA PRO A 31 18.62 -3.14 2.75
C PRO A 31 18.56 -2.16 3.93
N ALA A 32 19.67 -1.48 4.25
CA ALA A 32 19.72 -0.52 5.35
C ALA A 32 18.82 0.68 5.09
N ALA A 33 18.83 1.14 3.84
CA ALA A 33 18.03 2.26 3.43
C ALA A 33 16.55 1.89 3.33
N VAL A 34 16.19 0.68 2.86
CA VAL A 34 14.79 0.20 2.88
C VAL A 34 14.23 0.19 4.30
N VAL A 35 15.00 -0.33 5.26
CA VAL A 35 14.61 -0.32 6.69
C VAL A 35 14.54 1.11 7.23
N GLY A 36 15.50 1.96 6.88
CA GLY A 36 15.52 3.38 7.26
C GLY A 36 14.30 4.16 6.76
N ASP A 37 13.93 3.97 5.50
CA ASP A 37 12.78 4.62 4.85
C ASP A 37 11.47 4.18 5.51
N PHE A 38 11.31 2.87 5.76
CA PHE A 38 10.15 2.34 6.46
C PHE A 38 10.02 2.92 7.88
N ASN A 39 11.11 2.95 8.64
CA ASN A 39 11.13 3.50 10.00
C ASN A 39 10.83 5.00 10.03
N THR A 40 11.37 5.75 9.06
CA THR A 40 11.07 7.19 8.90
C THR A 40 9.57 7.40 8.66
N ALA A 41 8.96 6.57 7.83
CA ALA A 41 7.53 6.67 7.55
C ALA A 41 6.65 6.25 8.75
N LEU A 42 7.10 5.30 9.58
CA LEU A 42 6.44 4.96 10.84
C LEU A 42 6.45 6.16 11.80
N VAL A 43 7.60 6.84 11.97
CA VAL A 43 7.69 8.05 12.80
C VAL A 43 6.76 9.15 12.29
N ALA A 44 6.72 9.39 10.97
CA ALA A 44 5.80 10.37 10.39
C ALA A 44 4.32 10.01 10.64
N SER A 45 3.97 8.73 10.60
CA SER A 45 2.63 8.23 10.95
C SER A 45 2.29 8.49 12.42
N MET A 46 3.24 8.23 13.34
CA MET A 46 3.10 8.48 14.77
C MET A 46 2.88 9.97 15.08
N GLN A 47 3.71 10.84 14.49
CA GLN A 47 3.59 12.30 14.66
C GLN A 47 2.25 12.85 14.16
N SER A 48 1.72 12.23 13.10
CA SER A 48 0.42 12.60 12.51
C SER A 48 -0.76 11.87 13.16
N ALA A 49 -0.53 11.04 14.18
CA ALA A 49 -1.59 10.16 14.71
C ALA A 49 -2.65 10.94 15.51
N LYS A 50 -2.25 12.03 16.18
CA LYS A 50 -3.19 12.93 16.86
C LYS A 50 -4.09 13.61 15.83
N GLY A 51 -5.39 13.31 15.88
CA GLY A 51 -6.37 13.78 14.88
C GLY A 51 -6.53 12.87 13.67
N SER A 52 -5.84 11.73 13.61
CA SER A 52 -5.96 10.75 12.53
C SER A 52 -6.74 9.49 12.97
N THR A 53 -7.70 9.08 12.15
CA THR A 53 -8.43 7.81 12.37
C THR A 53 -7.54 6.60 12.10
N LEU A 54 -7.89 5.45 12.66
CA LEU A 54 -7.21 4.19 12.34
C LEU A 54 -7.24 3.91 10.83
N ALA A 55 -8.37 4.16 10.17
CA ALA A 55 -8.51 3.97 8.72
C ALA A 55 -7.54 4.85 7.91
N ALA A 56 -7.37 6.11 8.28
CA ALA A 56 -6.43 7.02 7.62
C ALA A 56 -4.97 6.57 7.80
N ARG A 57 -4.61 6.11 9.01
CA ARG A 57 -3.28 5.53 9.28
C ARG A 57 -3.04 4.24 8.49
N THR A 58 -4.01 3.33 8.47
CA THR A 58 -3.96 2.10 7.66
C THR A 58 -3.76 2.43 6.18
N ALA A 59 -4.52 3.38 5.63
CA ALA A 59 -4.38 3.78 4.23
C ALA A 59 -2.98 4.35 3.93
N ARG A 60 -2.42 5.16 4.83
CA ARG A 60 -1.06 5.71 4.73
C ARG A 60 0.02 4.61 4.76
N LEU A 61 -0.12 3.62 5.64
CA LEU A 61 0.88 2.56 5.83
C LEU A 61 0.79 1.43 4.80
N THR A 62 -0.37 1.25 4.15
CA THR A 62 -0.58 0.20 3.14
C THR A 62 0.47 0.18 2.02
N PRO A 63 0.74 1.27 1.29
CA PRO A 63 1.74 1.26 0.22
C PRO A 63 3.16 1.00 0.73
N LEU A 64 3.48 1.46 1.96
CA LEU A 64 4.80 1.28 2.55
C LEU A 64 5.07 -0.17 2.91
N VAL A 65 4.12 -0.84 3.57
CA VAL A 65 4.23 -2.27 3.90
C VAL A 65 4.35 -3.10 2.61
N LYS A 66 3.53 -2.81 1.59
CA LYS A 66 3.58 -3.51 0.30
C LYS A 66 4.93 -3.34 -0.43
N ALA A 67 5.59 -2.20 -0.26
CA ALA A 67 6.86 -1.92 -0.94
C ALA A 67 8.08 -2.53 -0.21
N THR A 68 7.98 -2.74 1.10
CA THR A 68 9.12 -3.08 1.97
C THR A 68 9.11 -4.52 2.46
N HIS A 69 7.97 -5.20 2.40
CA HIS A 69 7.80 -6.57 2.86
C HIS A 69 7.39 -7.50 1.71
N ASP A 70 8.04 -8.67 1.62
CA ASP A 70 7.58 -9.75 0.75
C ASP A 70 6.33 -10.41 1.35
N MET A 71 5.18 -9.76 1.20
CA MET A 71 3.92 -10.21 1.77
C MET A 71 3.53 -11.61 1.26
N ALA A 72 3.85 -11.93 0.01
CA ALA A 72 3.58 -13.25 -0.57
C ALA A 72 4.47 -14.32 0.05
N GLY A 73 5.78 -14.09 0.13
CA GLY A 73 6.74 -14.99 0.77
C GLY A 73 6.44 -15.19 2.26
N MET A 74 6.13 -14.12 2.99
CA MET A 74 5.74 -14.17 4.39
C MET A 74 4.44 -14.96 4.59
N THR A 75 3.42 -14.72 3.77
CA THR A 75 2.15 -15.48 3.86
C THR A 75 2.39 -16.97 3.59
N ARG A 76 3.19 -17.30 2.58
CA ARG A 76 3.59 -18.68 2.29
C ARG A 76 4.30 -19.33 3.46
N LEU A 77 5.26 -18.62 4.07
CA LEU A 77 6.02 -19.10 5.22
C LEU A 77 5.13 -19.41 6.42
N VAL A 78 4.22 -18.49 6.76
CA VAL A 78 3.29 -18.65 7.89
C VAL A 78 2.22 -19.72 7.63
N THR A 79 1.74 -19.85 6.39
CA THR A 79 0.77 -20.90 6.00
C THR A 79 1.40 -22.30 6.02
N GLY A 80 2.71 -22.40 5.81
CA GLY A 80 3.44 -23.67 5.85
C GLY A 80 3.10 -24.61 4.67
N PRO A 81 3.25 -25.94 4.85
CA PRO A 81 3.13 -26.91 3.75
C PRO A 81 1.80 -26.88 3.00
N ALA A 82 0.71 -26.50 3.67
CA ALA A 82 -0.63 -26.41 3.07
C ALA A 82 -0.68 -25.44 1.87
N TRP A 83 0.22 -24.44 1.84
CA TRP A 83 0.32 -23.50 0.74
C TRP A 83 0.41 -24.19 -0.63
N ALA A 84 1.14 -25.31 -0.72
CA ALA A 84 1.38 -26.02 -1.97
C ALA A 84 0.10 -26.57 -2.63
N THR A 85 -0.92 -26.89 -1.83
CA THR A 85 -2.20 -27.43 -2.29
C THR A 85 -3.34 -26.40 -2.30
N THR A 86 -3.13 -25.22 -1.72
CA THR A 86 -4.10 -24.11 -1.74
C THR A 86 -4.33 -23.60 -3.17
N SER A 87 -5.59 -23.30 -3.52
CA SER A 87 -5.94 -22.75 -4.82
C SER A 87 -5.29 -21.38 -5.04
N ALA A 88 -5.11 -20.94 -6.29
CA ALA A 88 -4.56 -19.63 -6.58
C ALA A 88 -5.42 -18.49 -5.98
N ALA A 89 -6.74 -18.59 -6.12
CA ALA A 89 -7.67 -17.62 -5.54
C ALA A 89 -7.56 -17.53 -4.01
N ASP A 90 -7.43 -18.67 -3.34
CA ASP A 90 -7.27 -18.70 -1.87
C ASP A 90 -5.89 -18.17 -1.45
N ARG A 91 -4.83 -18.45 -2.22
CA ARG A 91 -3.50 -17.87 -1.98
C ARG A 91 -3.53 -16.34 -2.07
N ASP A 92 -4.19 -15.80 -3.09
CA ASP A 92 -4.33 -14.35 -3.26
C ASP A 92 -5.16 -13.74 -2.12
N ALA A 93 -6.24 -14.41 -1.71
CA ALA A 93 -7.07 -14.01 -0.58
C ALA A 93 -6.28 -14.02 0.74
N LEU A 94 -5.45 -15.05 0.97
CA LEU A 94 -4.57 -15.14 2.14
C LEU A 94 -3.55 -14.01 2.16
N VAL A 95 -2.88 -13.72 1.03
CA VAL A 95 -1.91 -12.63 0.93
C VAL A 95 -2.59 -11.29 1.20
N ALA A 96 -3.77 -11.06 0.63
CA ALA A 96 -4.55 -9.85 0.87
C ALA A 96 -4.96 -9.70 2.35
N ALA A 97 -5.43 -10.79 2.97
CA ALA A 97 -5.82 -10.80 4.37
C ALA A 97 -4.61 -10.56 5.31
N PHE A 98 -3.49 -11.23 5.05
CA PHE A 98 -2.26 -11.09 5.84
C PHE A 98 -1.65 -9.69 5.70
N THR A 99 -1.68 -9.13 4.48
CA THR A 99 -1.28 -7.73 4.24
C THR A 99 -2.16 -6.76 5.03
N ARG A 100 -3.49 -6.90 4.94
CA ARG A 100 -4.42 -6.05 5.70
C ARG A 100 -4.18 -6.16 7.21
N HIS A 101 -4.04 -7.39 7.72
CA HIS A 101 -3.77 -7.64 9.13
C HIS A 101 -2.49 -6.93 9.57
N SER A 102 -1.39 -7.12 8.84
CA SER A 102 -0.09 -6.52 9.17
C SER A 102 -0.15 -4.99 9.18
N VAL A 103 -0.75 -4.37 8.17
CA VAL A 103 -0.89 -2.91 8.10
C VAL A 103 -1.73 -2.36 9.26
N VAL A 104 -2.85 -3.01 9.57
CA VAL A 104 -3.71 -2.59 10.69
C VAL A 104 -2.96 -2.72 12.01
N THR A 105 -2.21 -3.79 12.21
CA THR A 105 -1.37 -3.99 13.40
C THR A 105 -0.32 -2.88 13.52
N TYR A 106 0.36 -2.50 12.44
CA TYR A 106 1.25 -1.33 12.46
C TYR A 106 0.48 -0.04 12.81
N ALA A 107 -0.67 0.22 12.18
CA ALA A 107 -1.45 1.43 12.43
C ALA A 107 -1.98 1.55 13.87
N ILE A 108 -2.26 0.42 14.52
CA ILE A 108 -2.64 0.32 15.94
C ILE A 108 -1.43 0.58 16.84
N ASN A 109 -0.29 -0.07 16.59
CA ASN A 109 0.88 0.01 17.47
C ASN A 109 1.65 1.33 17.34
N PHE A 110 1.64 1.96 16.17
CA PHE A 110 2.35 3.21 15.88
C PHE A 110 1.37 4.39 15.83
N SER A 111 0.66 4.61 16.95
CA SER A 111 -0.47 5.56 17.05
C SER A 111 -0.21 6.80 17.90
N GLY A 112 1.02 7.05 18.33
CA GLY A 112 1.40 8.19 19.16
C GLY A 112 2.88 8.46 19.03
N PHE A 113 3.30 9.70 19.31
CA PHE A 113 4.70 10.10 19.26
C PHE A 113 5.05 10.87 20.54
N ASP A 114 5.97 10.31 21.33
CA ASP A 114 6.51 10.90 22.56
C ASP A 114 8.03 11.09 22.50
N GLY A 115 8.64 10.93 21.31
CA GLY A 115 10.08 11.15 21.08
C GLY A 115 10.84 9.93 20.55
N GLU A 116 10.12 8.97 19.99
CA GLU A 116 10.62 7.71 19.44
C GLU A 116 11.65 7.95 18.35
N LYS A 117 12.69 7.13 18.35
CA LYS A 117 13.76 7.16 17.35
C LYS A 117 14.12 5.73 16.97
N PHE A 118 14.32 5.50 15.68
CA PHE A 118 14.90 4.26 15.17
C PHE A 118 16.35 4.49 14.80
N THR A 119 17.21 3.53 15.14
CA THR A 119 18.61 3.49 14.69
C THR A 119 18.80 2.20 13.92
N VAL A 120 19.21 2.31 12.66
CA VAL A 120 19.52 1.14 11.82
C VAL A 120 20.93 0.68 12.15
N ALA A 121 21.09 -0.61 12.47
CA ALA A 121 22.39 -1.18 12.74
C ALA A 121 23.28 -1.11 11.48
N PRO A 122 24.60 -0.90 11.63
CA PRO A 122 25.52 -0.79 10.49
C PRO A 122 25.70 -2.10 9.69
N LYS A 123 25.13 -3.20 10.17
CA LYS A 123 25.06 -4.49 9.46
C LYS A 123 23.61 -4.93 9.39
N VAL A 124 23.05 -4.86 8.20
CA VAL A 124 21.75 -5.43 7.81
C VAL A 124 21.93 -6.29 6.58
#